data_AF-A0A350CB68-F1
#
_entry.id   AF-A0A350CB68-F1
#
_cell.length_a   1.000
_cell.length_b   1.000
_cell.length_c   1.000
_cell.angle_alpha   90.00
_cell.angle_beta   90.00
_cell.angle_gamma   90.00
#
_symmetry.space_group_name_H-M   'P 1'
#
loop_
_entity.id
_entity.type
_entity.pdbx_description
1 polymer ?
#
loop_
_entity_poly.entity_id
_entity_poly.type
_entity_poly.pdbx_seq_one_letter_code
_entity_poly.pdbx_strand_id
1 'polypeptide(L)'
;QFEQREVQKTYVARISGHPPADSFRCQLSLGAEPGPGGVRLPDLEGAEAETVFTVLKRLPDGTSLVEAVPVTGRTGQIRVHLWALGYPICGDPAYLPNGITGENRTLDPAEPSLCLHACSLQFRGPAGELLTFAAVLPAWAQG
;
A
#
# COMPACT_ATOMS: atom_id res chain seq x y z
N GLN A 1 3.51 21.60 -2.21
CA GLN A 1 2.50 20.65 -1.69
C GLN A 1 2.90 19.18 -1.84
N PHE A 2 2.88 18.56 -3.04
CA PHE A 2 3.26 17.14 -3.20
C PHE A 2 4.72 16.86 -2.84
N GLU A 3 5.65 17.72 -3.26
CA GLU A 3 7.07 17.64 -2.89
C GLU A 3 7.33 18.04 -1.43
N GLN A 4 6.43 18.80 -0.81
CA GLN A 4 6.51 19.27 0.58
C GLN A 4 5.81 18.33 1.58
N ARG A 5 5.30 17.17 1.14
CA ARG A 5 4.58 16.19 1.97
C ARG A 5 3.31 16.73 2.66
N GLU A 6 2.72 17.81 2.14
CA GLU A 6 1.49 18.42 2.69
C GLU A 6 0.21 17.71 2.23
N VAL A 7 0.37 16.68 1.38
CA VAL A 7 -0.73 15.87 0.88
C VAL A 7 -0.80 14.60 1.71
N GLN A 8 -1.84 14.47 2.51
CA GLN A 8 -2.10 13.25 3.26
C GLN A 8 -2.97 12.31 2.43
N LYS A 9 -2.46 11.10 2.22
CA LYS A 9 -3.17 10.04 1.49
C LYS A 9 -3.43 8.91 2.46
N THR A 10 -4.65 8.40 2.46
CA THR A 10 -5.03 7.24 3.28
C THR A 10 -5.54 6.16 2.36
N TYR A 11 -5.02 4.95 2.55
CA TYR A 11 -5.40 3.77 1.79
C TYR A 11 -5.94 2.71 2.74
N VAL A 12 -6.78 1.83 2.22
CA VAL A 12 -7.12 0.57 2.86
C VAL A 12 -6.58 -0.55 1.99
N ALA A 13 -5.96 -1.55 2.61
CA ALA A 13 -5.49 -2.76 1.95
C ALA A 13 -6.00 -4.00 2.67
N ARG A 14 -6.30 -5.06 1.90
CA ARG A 14 -6.47 -6.40 2.46
C ARG A 14 -5.17 -7.17 2.28
N ILE A 15 -4.60 -7.62 3.38
CA ILE A 15 -3.29 -8.30 3.42
C ILE A 15 -3.45 -9.75 3.85
N SER A 16 -2.56 -10.62 3.39
CA SER A 16 -2.44 -11.96 3.95
C SER A 16 -1.86 -11.90 5.37
N GLY A 17 -2.32 -12.80 6.24
CA GLY A 17 -1.84 -12.91 7.61
C GLY A 17 -2.42 -11.87 8.57
N HIS A 18 -2.05 -12.05 9.84
CA HIS A 18 -2.44 -11.19 10.95
C HIS A 18 -1.19 -10.56 11.57
N PRO A 19 -0.90 -9.27 11.31
CA PRO A 19 0.14 -8.57 12.03
C PRO A 19 -0.09 -8.66 13.54
N PRO A 20 0.95 -8.98 14.34
CA PRO A 20 0.80 -9.16 15.78
C PRO A 20 0.51 -7.83 16.50
N ALA A 21 1.03 -6.72 15.99
CA ALA A 21 0.78 -5.38 16.50
C ALA A 21 -0.40 -4.73 15.76
N ASP A 22 -1.15 -3.88 16.47
CA ASP A 22 -2.24 -3.10 15.87
C ASP A 22 -1.74 -1.91 15.04
N SER A 23 -0.50 -1.48 15.25
CA SER A 23 0.17 -0.49 14.40
C SER A 23 1.62 -0.88 14.18
N PHE A 24 2.10 -0.64 12.97
CA PHE A 24 3.47 -0.92 12.55
C PHE A 24 3.88 0.02 11.43
N ARG A 25 5.17 0.05 11.10
CA ARG A 25 5.72 0.90 10.04
C ARG A 25 6.78 0.15 9.25
N CYS A 26 6.96 0.57 8.00
CA CYS A 26 8.06 0.13 7.16
C CYS A 26 8.82 1.36 6.65
N GLN A 27 10.15 1.33 6.79
CA GLN A 27 11.07 2.40 6.36
C GLN A 27 12.10 1.88 5.34
N LEU A 28 11.81 0.76 4.69
CA LEU A 28 12.69 0.22 3.66
C LEU A 28 12.74 1.17 2.47
N SER A 29 13.94 1.67 2.17
CA SER A 29 14.24 2.40 0.95
C SER A 29 13.94 1.55 -0.29
N LEU A 30 13.54 2.20 -1.38
CA LEU A 30 13.10 1.53 -2.60
C LEU A 30 13.97 1.94 -3.79
N GLY A 31 14.32 0.99 -4.63
CA GLY A 31 15.09 1.24 -5.85
C GLY A 31 14.43 2.31 -6.72
N ALA A 32 15.26 3.14 -7.38
CA ALA A 32 14.77 4.26 -8.20
C ALA A 32 13.98 3.79 -9.42
N GLU A 33 14.44 2.71 -10.05
CA GLU A 33 13.85 2.08 -11.23
C GLU A 33 13.23 0.71 -10.89
N PRO A 34 12.19 0.27 -11.63
CA PRO A 34 11.70 -1.10 -11.55
C PRO A 34 12.76 -2.10 -12.03
N GLY A 35 12.88 -3.24 -11.35
CA GLY A 35 13.64 -4.38 -11.81
C GLY A 35 12.89 -5.21 -12.87
N PRO A 36 13.38 -6.43 -13.17
CA PRO A 36 12.72 -7.36 -14.09
C PRO A 36 11.23 -7.54 -13.75
N GLY A 37 10.37 -7.61 -14.77
CA GLY A 37 8.92 -7.73 -14.59
C GLY A 37 8.21 -6.45 -14.12
N GLY A 38 8.89 -5.29 -14.09
CA GLY A 38 8.30 -4.01 -13.70
C GLY A 38 8.03 -3.89 -12.19
N VAL A 39 8.69 -4.73 -11.39
CA VAL A 39 8.56 -4.81 -9.94
C VAL A 39 9.63 -3.96 -9.27
N ARG A 40 9.27 -3.21 -8.22
CA ARG A 40 10.22 -2.41 -7.45
C ARG A 40 10.64 -3.19 -6.21
N LEU A 41 11.93 -3.24 -5.93
CA LEU A 41 12.46 -3.99 -4.79
C LEU A 41 12.99 -3.05 -3.70
N PRO A 42 13.05 -3.51 -2.44
CA PRO A 42 13.81 -2.84 -1.39
C PRO A 42 15.28 -2.71 -1.81
N ASP A 43 15.85 -1.52 -1.61
CA ASP A 43 17.23 -1.20 -1.93
C ASP A 43 17.76 -0.22 -0.88
N LEU A 44 18.83 -0.60 -0.18
CA LEU A 44 19.42 0.23 0.88
C LEU A 44 20.00 1.54 0.35
N GLU A 45 20.46 1.57 -0.90
CA GLU A 45 20.94 2.77 -1.58
C GLU A 45 19.83 3.49 -2.36
N GLY A 46 18.61 2.95 -2.29
CA GLY A 46 17.42 3.47 -2.94
C GLY A 46 16.88 4.75 -2.29
N ALA A 47 15.78 5.23 -2.86
CA ALA A 47 15.09 6.40 -2.35
C ALA A 47 14.37 6.08 -1.04
N GLU A 48 14.54 6.94 -0.03
CA GLU A 48 13.83 6.84 1.25
C GLU A 48 12.32 6.70 1.01
N ALA A 49 11.75 5.74 1.73
CA ALA A 49 10.32 5.47 1.70
C ALA A 49 9.82 5.07 3.09
N GLU A 50 8.71 5.65 3.52
CA GLU A 50 8.07 5.34 4.80
C GLU A 50 6.55 5.20 4.65
N THR A 51 6.01 4.12 5.21
CA THR A 51 4.56 3.89 5.33
C THR A 51 4.23 3.49 6.76
N VAL A 52 3.20 4.12 7.32
CA VAL A 52 2.60 3.75 8.62
C VAL A 52 1.35 2.94 8.35
N PHE A 53 1.17 1.86 9.10
CA PHE A 53 0.04 0.95 8.99
C PHE A 53 -0.70 0.85 10.32
N THR A 54 -2.01 0.72 10.23
CA THR A 54 -2.90 0.45 11.37
C THR A 54 -3.82 -0.71 11.00
N VAL A 55 -3.85 -1.77 11.82
CA VAL A 55 -4.77 -2.88 11.64
C VAL A 55 -6.18 -2.41 11.98
N LEU A 56 -7.06 -2.39 10.98
CA LEU A 56 -8.47 -2.05 11.15
C LEU A 56 -9.26 -3.28 11.60
N LYS A 57 -8.92 -4.45 11.04
CA LYS A 57 -9.62 -5.69 11.32
C LYS A 57 -8.77 -6.91 10.98
N ARG A 58 -8.83 -7.94 11.83
CA ARG A 58 -8.31 -9.29 11.55
C ARG A 58 -9.50 -10.18 11.19
N LEU A 59 -9.45 -10.81 10.02
CA LEU A 59 -10.55 -11.61 9.48
C LEU A 59 -10.33 -13.11 9.76
N PRO A 60 -11.41 -13.91 9.97
CA PRO A 60 -11.29 -15.35 10.27
C PRO A 60 -10.66 -16.19 9.15
N ASP A 61 -10.62 -15.69 7.93
CA ASP A 61 -10.02 -16.36 6.77
C ASP A 61 -8.49 -16.24 6.69
N GLY A 62 -7.86 -15.70 7.74
CA GLY A 62 -6.42 -15.51 7.83
C GLY A 62 -5.91 -14.25 7.13
N THR A 63 -6.80 -13.33 6.71
CA THR A 63 -6.43 -12.02 6.16
C THR A 63 -6.68 -10.88 7.16
N SER A 64 -6.13 -9.70 6.91
CA SER A 64 -6.41 -8.48 7.69
C SER A 64 -6.74 -7.30 6.78
N LEU A 65 -7.62 -6.41 7.25
CA LEU A 65 -7.76 -5.07 6.71
C LEU A 65 -6.82 -4.13 7.46
N VAL A 66 -6.02 -3.38 6.71
CA VAL A 66 -5.11 -2.37 7.25
C VAL A 66 -5.36 -1.02 6.59
N GLU A 67 -5.32 0.02 7.39
CA GLU A 67 -5.09 1.38 6.91
C GLU A 67 -3.61 1.53 6.60
N ALA A 68 -3.28 2.18 5.48
CA ALA A 68 -1.92 2.51 5.09
C ALA A 68 -1.83 4.02 4.81
N VAL A 69 -0.93 4.68 5.52
CA VAL A 69 -0.62 6.11 5.36
C VAL A 69 0.83 6.24 4.90
N PRO A 70 1.07 6.39 3.58
CA PRO A 70 2.41 6.60 3.07
C PRO A 70 2.88 8.04 3.36
N VAL A 71 3.98 8.16 4.12
CA VAL A 71 4.62 9.44 4.47
C VAL A 71 5.40 9.99 3.27
N THR A 72 5.90 9.10 2.43
CA THR A 72 6.55 9.38 1.13
C THR A 72 5.70 8.87 -0.02
N GLY A 73 5.95 9.32 -1.25
CA GLY A 73 5.11 9.00 -2.41
C GLY A 73 5.76 8.12 -3.48
N ARG A 74 6.50 7.05 -3.13
CA ARG A 74 7.19 6.22 -4.12
C ARG A 74 6.22 5.28 -4.86
N THR A 75 6.49 5.00 -6.13
CA THR A 75 5.68 4.10 -6.95
C THR A 75 5.61 2.72 -6.34
N GLY A 76 4.41 2.19 -6.12
CA GLY A 76 4.19 0.85 -5.55
C GLY A 76 4.58 0.71 -4.08
N GLN A 77 4.91 1.79 -3.37
CA GLN A 77 5.49 1.76 -2.03
C GLN A 77 4.73 0.88 -1.03
N ILE A 78 3.42 1.07 -0.93
CA ILE A 78 2.56 0.30 -0.01
C ILE A 78 2.65 -1.20 -0.30
N ARG A 79 2.63 -1.58 -1.59
CA ARG A 79 2.68 -2.98 -2.05
C ARG A 79 4.02 -3.62 -1.65
N VAL A 80 5.14 -2.95 -1.94
CA VAL A 80 6.48 -3.44 -1.60
C VAL A 80 6.67 -3.54 -0.08
N HIS A 81 6.26 -2.51 0.66
CA HIS A 81 6.43 -2.46 2.12
C HIS A 81 5.67 -3.59 2.82
N LEU A 82 4.41 -3.81 2.46
CA LEU A 82 3.59 -4.88 3.02
C LEU A 82 4.15 -6.26 2.67
N TRP A 83 4.58 -6.46 1.42
CA TRP A 83 5.24 -7.70 0.99
C TRP A 83 6.56 -7.96 1.74
N ALA A 84 7.41 -6.95 1.88
CA ALA A 84 8.69 -7.07 2.59
C ALA A 84 8.52 -7.35 4.09
N LEU A 85 7.40 -6.92 4.67
CA LEU A 85 7.00 -7.27 6.04
C LEU A 85 6.38 -8.68 6.16
N GLY A 86 6.20 -9.39 5.04
CA GLY A 86 5.62 -10.74 5.01
C GLY A 86 4.09 -10.77 4.89
N TYR A 87 3.46 -9.64 4.62
CA TYR A 87 2.00 -9.49 4.53
C TYR A 87 1.54 -8.93 3.17
N PRO A 88 1.83 -9.61 2.04
CA PRO A 88 1.45 -9.10 0.72
C PRO A 88 -0.05 -8.83 0.59
N ILE A 89 -0.38 -7.88 -0.29
CA ILE A 89 -1.77 -7.51 -0.58
C ILE A 89 -2.45 -8.64 -1.35
N CYS A 90 -3.68 -8.97 -0.96
CA CYS A 90 -4.49 -9.96 -1.66
C CYS A 90 -4.76 -9.51 -3.11
N GLY A 91 -4.56 -10.43 -4.06
CA GLY A 91 -4.75 -10.16 -5.49
C GLY A 91 -3.64 -9.32 -6.14
N ASP A 92 -2.49 -9.15 -5.49
CA ASP A 92 -1.33 -8.49 -6.09
C ASP A 92 -0.56 -9.45 -7.02
N PRO A 93 -0.45 -9.18 -8.34
CA PRO A 93 0.28 -10.07 -9.25
C PRO A 93 1.80 -9.92 -9.18
N ALA A 94 2.31 -8.83 -8.61
CA ALA A 94 3.74 -8.52 -8.58
C ALA A 94 4.41 -8.97 -7.28
N TYR A 95 3.71 -8.88 -6.16
CA TYR A 95 4.27 -9.14 -4.83
C TYR A 95 3.55 -10.33 -4.18
N LEU A 96 4.08 -11.54 -4.40
CA LEU A 96 3.45 -12.80 -4.02
C LEU A 96 3.91 -13.29 -2.64
N PRO A 97 3.19 -14.23 -2.00
CA PRO A 97 3.60 -14.84 -0.73
C PRO A 97 5.01 -15.44 -0.76
N ASN A 98 5.61 -15.59 0.43
CA ASN A 98 6.94 -16.20 0.65
C ASN A 98 8.10 -15.44 -0.02
N GLY A 99 7.98 -14.12 -0.21
CA GLY A 99 9.06 -13.31 -0.78
C GLY A 99 9.30 -13.57 -2.27
N ILE A 100 8.29 -14.08 -2.98
CA ILE A 100 8.35 -14.31 -4.43
C ILE A 100 7.84 -13.06 -5.15
N THR A 101 8.54 -12.66 -6.21
CA THR A 101 8.07 -11.62 -7.14
C THR A 101 7.44 -12.24 -8.38
N GLY A 102 6.30 -11.70 -8.79
CA GLY A 102 5.69 -11.96 -10.10
C GLY A 102 5.98 -10.83 -11.08
N GLU A 103 4.96 -10.44 -11.86
CA GLU A 103 5.06 -9.39 -12.87
C GLU A 103 4.03 -8.30 -12.62
N ASN A 104 4.42 -7.05 -12.86
CA ASN A 104 3.50 -5.92 -12.87
C ASN A 104 2.80 -5.88 -14.23
N ARG A 105 1.62 -6.50 -14.31
CA ARG A 105 0.86 -6.70 -15.54
C ARG A 105 -0.62 -6.33 -15.37
N THR A 106 -1.29 -6.10 -16.50
CA THR A 106 -2.76 -6.07 -16.54
C THR A 106 -3.27 -7.47 -16.25
N LEU A 107 -4.19 -7.57 -15.28
CA LEU A 107 -4.83 -8.83 -14.91
C LEU A 107 -5.91 -9.20 -15.94
N ASP A 108 -6.04 -10.50 -16.21
CA ASP A 108 -7.21 -11.04 -16.88
C ASP A 108 -8.45 -10.85 -15.97
N PRO A 109 -9.67 -10.66 -16.53
CA PRO A 109 -10.88 -10.46 -15.73
C PRO A 109 -11.22 -11.60 -14.76
N ALA A 110 -10.67 -12.79 -14.99
CA ALA A 110 -10.83 -13.95 -14.12
C ALA A 110 -9.85 -13.98 -12.94
N GLU A 111 -8.80 -13.15 -12.96
CA GLU A 111 -7.80 -13.08 -11.90
C GLU A 111 -8.29 -12.21 -10.73
N PRO A 112 -7.93 -12.55 -9.46
CA PRO A 112 -8.28 -11.74 -8.31
C PRO A 112 -7.70 -10.33 -8.42
N SER A 113 -8.54 -9.32 -8.24
CA SER A 113 -8.11 -7.92 -8.31
C SER A 113 -7.29 -7.50 -7.08
N LEU A 114 -6.37 -6.57 -7.29
CA LEU A 114 -5.58 -5.95 -6.24
C LEU A 114 -6.47 -5.30 -5.17
N CYS A 115 -6.41 -5.81 -3.94
CA CYS A 115 -7.17 -5.30 -2.80
C CYS A 115 -6.45 -4.12 -2.12
N LEU A 116 -6.23 -3.04 -2.87
CA LEU A 116 -5.70 -1.76 -2.39
C LEU A 116 -6.57 -0.62 -2.90
N HIS A 117 -7.09 0.21 -1.99
CA HIS A 117 -8.02 1.29 -2.32
C HIS A 117 -7.58 2.61 -1.70
N ALA A 118 -7.51 3.67 -2.51
CA ALA A 118 -7.29 5.03 -2.03
C ALA A 118 -8.59 5.55 -1.41
N CYS A 119 -8.62 5.66 -0.08
CA CYS A 119 -9.83 5.98 0.68
C CYS A 119 -10.01 7.48 0.87
N SER A 120 -8.93 8.21 1.13
CA SER A 120 -8.99 9.67 1.25
C SER A 120 -7.74 10.37 0.78
N LEU A 121 -7.94 11.60 0.32
CA LEU A 121 -6.92 12.55 -0.08
C LEU A 121 -7.22 13.87 0.59
N GLN A 122 -6.25 14.38 1.35
CA GLN A 122 -6.34 15.67 2.01
C GLN A 122 -5.16 16.55 1.62
N PHE A 123 -5.43 17.80 1.27
CA PHE A 123 -4.42 18.80 0.90
C PHE A 123 -4.95 20.22 1.09
N ARG A 124 -4.05 21.20 1.06
CA ARG A 124 -4.45 22.62 1.12
C ARG A 124 -4.88 23.12 -0.25
N GLY A 125 -6.07 23.70 -0.35
CA GLY A 125 -6.57 24.35 -1.54
C GLY A 125 -5.82 25.64 -1.88
N PRO A 126 -6.11 26.24 -3.05
CA PRO A 126 -5.41 27.45 -3.50
C PRO A 126 -5.55 28.66 -2.56
N ALA A 127 -6.62 28.73 -1.75
CA ALA A 127 -6.85 29.79 -0.78
C ALA A 127 -6.37 29.42 0.65
N GLY A 128 -5.68 28.28 0.81
CA GLY A 128 -5.09 27.81 2.07
C GLY A 128 -6.01 26.95 2.95
N GLU A 129 -7.26 26.76 2.54
CA GLU A 129 -8.25 25.91 3.19
C GLU A 129 -7.87 24.43 3.11
N LEU A 130 -8.25 23.64 4.11
CA LEU A 130 -8.02 22.20 4.09
C LEU A 130 -9.15 21.50 3.33
N LEU A 131 -8.83 20.91 2.18
CA LEU A 131 -9.76 20.14 1.36
C LEU A 131 -9.58 18.64 1.63
N THR A 132 -10.68 17.92 1.80
CA THR A 132 -10.67 16.46 1.98
C THR A 132 -11.64 15.81 0.99
N PHE A 133 -11.13 14.83 0.25
CA PHE A 133 -11.90 13.98 -0.65
C PHE A 133 -11.87 12.56 -0.11
N ALA A 134 -13.02 11.89 -0.11
CA ALA A 134 -13.16 10.51 0.34
C ALA A 134 -13.87 9.67 -0.72
N ALA A 135 -13.45 8.42 -0.85
CA ALA A 135 -14.07 7.42 -1.70
C ALA A 135 -14.82 6.39 -0.86
N VAL A 136 -15.90 5.84 -1.42
CA VAL A 136 -16.65 4.74 -0.79
C VAL A 136 -15.78 3.49 -0.82
N LEU A 137 -15.66 2.82 0.33
CA LEU A 137 -14.90 1.57 0.44
C LEU A 137 -15.44 0.52 -0.54
N PRO A 138 -14.56 -0.25 -1.22
CA PRO A 138 -14.98 -1.34 -2.08
C PRO A 138 -15.57 -2.50 -1.26
N ALA A 139 -16.39 -3.35 -1.88
CA ALA A 139 -17.08 -4.46 -1.21
C ALA A 139 -16.14 -5.37 -0.41
N TRP A 140 -14.91 -5.64 -0.91
CA TRP A 140 -13.93 -6.47 -0.21
C TRP A 140 -13.40 -5.86 1.10
N ALA A 141 -13.60 -4.56 1.32
CA ALA A 141 -13.17 -3.80 2.51
C ALA A 141 -14.31 -3.50 3.48
N GLN A 142 -15.58 -3.82 3.14
CA GLN A 142 -16.76 -3.51 3.97
C GLN A 142 -17.10 -4.62 4.99
N GLY A 143 -16.33 -5.71 5.01
CA GLY A 143 -16.65 -6.97 5.67
C GLY A 143 -16.11 -7.14 7.07
#